data_AF-A0A968CRD0-F1
#
_entry.id   AF-A0A968CRD0-F1
#
_cell.length_a   1.000
_cell.length_b   1.000
_cell.length_c   1.000
_cell.angle_alpha   90.00
_cell.angle_beta   90.00
_cell.angle_gamma   90.00
#
_symmetry.space_group_name_H-M   'P 1'
#
loop_
_entity.id
_entity.type
_entity.pdbx_description
1 polymer ?
#
loop_
_entity_poly.entity_id
_entity_poly.type
_entity_poly.pdbx_seq_one_letter_code
_entity_poly.pdbx_strand_id
1 'polypeptide(L)' 'VKDRPGHDRRYAVKPYKMMAELNWRPEYSFEEGLRQTIEWYSENEEWWKRVKSGEYQKYYDEWYGKRLAS' A
#
# COMPACT_ATOMS: atom_id res chain seq x y z
N VAL A 1 -2.71 -11.85 -16.67
CA VAL A 1 -3.12 -12.03 -15.25
C VAL A 1 -4.62 -11.79 -15.10
N LYS A 2 -5.37 -12.73 -14.52
CA LYS A 2 -6.82 -12.57 -14.25
C LYS A 2 -7.03 -11.70 -13.00
N ASP A 3 -8.07 -10.87 -13.01
CA ASP A 3 -8.45 -10.03 -11.88
C ASP A 3 -8.77 -10.86 -10.62
N ARG A 4 -8.65 -10.25 -9.43
CA ARG A 4 -8.85 -10.94 -8.15
C ARG A 4 -10.32 -11.37 -8.00
N PRO A 5 -10.61 -12.63 -7.64
CA PRO A 5 -11.97 -13.04 -7.28
C PRO A 5 -12.52 -12.15 -6.15
N GLY A 6 -13.68 -11.52 -6.37
CA GLY A 6 -14.29 -10.62 -5.39
C GLY A 6 -13.64 -9.23 -5.29
N HIS A 7 -12.98 -8.74 -6.34
CA HIS A 7 -12.42 -7.40 -6.36
C HIS A 7 -13.54 -6.34 -6.40
N ASP A 8 -13.83 -5.73 -5.26
CA ASP A 8 -14.64 -4.52 -5.20
C ASP A 8 -13.95 -3.40 -5.99
N ARG A 9 -14.69 -2.78 -6.91
CA ARG A 9 -14.12 -1.80 -7.83
C ARG A 9 -13.99 -0.40 -7.27
N ARG A 10 -14.66 -0.11 -6.15
CA ARG A 10 -14.72 1.25 -5.61
C ARG A 10 -14.91 1.25 -4.10
N TYR A 11 -13.96 1.89 -3.43
CA TYR A 11 -14.11 2.31 -2.05
C TYR A 11 -14.11 3.84 -1.99
N ALA A 12 -15.02 4.42 -1.22
CA ALA A 12 -15.08 5.87 -0.99
C ALA A 12 -15.64 6.14 0.42
N VAL A 13 -14.96 7.02 1.15
CA VAL A 13 -15.33 7.41 2.52
C VAL A 13 -15.59 8.92 2.53
N LYS A 14 -16.65 9.35 3.23
CA LYS A 14 -16.97 10.77 3.47
C LYS A 14 -16.61 11.13 4.92
N PRO A 15 -15.51 11.87 5.18
CA PRO A 15 -15.02 12.11 6.55
C PRO A 15 -15.69 13.28 7.29
N TYR A 16 -16.80 13.82 6.79
CA TYR A 16 -17.37 15.10 7.25
C TYR A 16 -17.65 15.18 8.75
N LYS A 17 -18.13 14.09 9.37
CA LYS A 17 -18.40 14.05 10.80
C LYS A 17 -17.14 14.34 11.63
N MET A 18 -16.05 13.67 11.30
CA MET A 18 -14.77 13.84 11.97
C MET A 18 -14.21 15.26 11.76
N MET A 19 -14.36 15.81 10.56
CA MET A 19 -13.92 17.18 10.27
C MET A 19 -14.71 18.23 11.05
N ALA A 20 -16.03 18.02 11.22
CA ALA A 20 -16.90 18.96 11.93
C ALA A 20 -16.76 18.86 13.44
N GLU A 21 -16.69 17.65 14.00
CA GLU A 21 -16.72 17.44 15.45
C GLU A 21 -15.33 17.52 16.10
N LEU A 22 -14.28 17.11 15.38
CA LEU A 22 -12.92 17.05 15.92
C LEU A 22 -11.99 18.12 15.34
N ASN A 23 -12.49 18.98 14.45
CA ASN A 23 -11.68 19.92 13.67
C ASN A 23 -10.51 19.23 12.93
N TRP A 24 -10.65 17.94 12.61
CA TRP A 24 -9.63 17.18 11.91
C TRP A 24 -9.59 17.57 10.43
N ARG A 25 -8.40 17.67 9.87
CA ARG A 25 -8.18 17.83 8.42
C ARG A 25 -6.94 17.03 8.01
N PRO A 26 -6.90 16.49 6.77
CA PRO A 26 -5.69 15.89 6.26
C PRO A 26 -4.60 16.96 6.15
N GLU A 27 -3.43 16.66 6.69
CA GLU A 27 -2.26 17.55 6.64
C GLU A 27 -1.57 17.49 5.27
N TYR A 28 -1.62 16.34 4.61
CA TYR A 28 -0.98 16.07 3.33
C TYR A 28 -2.02 15.77 2.25
N SER A 29 -1.76 16.26 1.02
CA SER A 29 -2.48 15.76 -0.16
C SER A 29 -1.99 14.35 -0.54
N PHE A 30 -2.68 13.71 -1.47
CA PHE A 30 -2.24 12.41 -1.97
C PHE A 30 -0.87 12.50 -2.68
N GLU A 31 -0.67 13.54 -3.49
CA GLU A 31 0.56 13.77 -4.23
C GLU A 31 1.76 13.99 -3.29
N GLU A 32 1.57 14.81 -2.26
CA GLU A 32 2.57 15.10 -1.24
C GLU A 32 2.92 13.82 -0.46
N GLY A 33 1.91 13.10 0.03
CA GLY A 33 2.10 11.86 0.78
C GLY A 33 2.76 10.76 -0.07
N LEU A 34 2.40 10.64 -1.35
CA LEU A 34 3.01 9.66 -2.26
C LEU A 34 4.49 9.96 -2.51
N ARG A 35 4.82 11.24 -2.75
CA ARG A 35 6.21 11.68 -2.92
C ARG A 35 7.06 11.34 -1.69
N GLN A 36 6.58 11.70 -0.50
CA GLN A 36 7.29 11.42 0.75
C GLN A 36 7.40 9.92 1.03
N THR A 37 6.38 9.13 0.67
CA THR A 37 6.43 7.67 0.80
C THR A 37 7.53 7.08 -0.08
N ILE A 38 7.63 7.51 -1.35
CA ILE A 38 8.67 7.04 -2.28
C ILE A 38 10.06 7.38 -1.73
N GLU A 39 10.25 8.62 -1.28
CA GLU A 39 11.48 9.11 -0.66
C GLU A 39 11.87 8.24 0.54
N TRP A 40 10.92 8.00 1.46
CA TRP A 40 11.15 7.15 2.62
C TRP A 40 11.59 5.73 2.24
N TYR A 41 10.95 5.08 1.25
CA TYR A 41 11.35 3.74 0.82
C TYR A 41 12.74 3.72 0.17
N SER A 42 13.12 4.79 -0.52
CA SER A 42 14.45 4.94 -1.12
C SER A 42 15.54 5.09 -0.06
N GLU A 43 15.25 5.81 1.02
CA GLU A 43 16.21 6.07 2.11
C GLU A 43 16.30 4.92 3.12
N ASN A 44 15.27 4.07 3.19
CA ASN A 44 15.16 3.00 4.20
C ASN A 44 15.34 1.60 3.60
N GLU A 45 16.33 1.44 2.71
CA GLU A 45 16.63 0.17 2.03
C GLU A 45 16.86 -0.99 2.98
N GLU A 46 17.68 -0.78 4.01
CA GLU A 46 17.98 -1.79 5.02
C GLU A 46 16.74 -2.26 5.77
N TRP A 47 15.74 -1.39 5.94
CA TRP A 47 14.49 -1.74 6.61
C TRP A 47 13.69 -2.73 5.77
N TRP A 48 13.37 -2.39 4.51
CA TRP A 48 12.52 -3.27 3.71
C TRP A 48 13.25 -4.53 3.25
N LYS A 49 14.58 -4.52 3.10
CA LYS A 49 15.36 -5.74 2.81
C LYS A 49 15.19 -6.79 3.89
N ARG A 50 15.24 -6.38 5.16
CA ARG A 50 14.99 -7.30 6.29
C ARG A 50 13.58 -7.86 6.26
N VAL A 51 12.58 -7.01 6.02
CA VAL A 51 11.16 -7.43 5.93
C VAL A 51 10.93 -8.43 4.78
N LYS A 52 11.61 -8.25 3.64
CA LYS A 52 11.45 -9.12 2.46
C LYS A 52 12.22 -10.44 2.55
N SER A 53 13.08 -10.61 3.55
CA SER A 53 13.87 -11.84 3.72
C SER A 53 13.03 -12.98 4.32
N GLY A 54 13.37 -14.24 3.96
CA GLY A 54 12.76 -15.43 4.56
C GLY A 54 11.33 -15.70 4.09
N GLU A 55 10.37 -15.71 5.02
CA GLU A 55 8.97 -16.11 4.81
C GLU A 55 8.25 -15.25 3.76
N TYR A 56 8.60 -13.97 3.62
CA TYR A 56 7.99 -13.10 2.61
C TYR A 56 8.30 -13.57 1.19
N GLN A 57 9.51 -14.07 0.94
CA GLN A 57 9.90 -14.59 -0.37
C GLN A 57 9.13 -15.87 -0.71
N LYS A 58 8.96 -16.77 0.26
CA LYS A 58 8.12 -17.98 0.09
C LYS A 58 6.67 -17.63 -0.22
N TYR A 59 6.08 -16.72 0.56
CA TYR A 59 4.73 -16.21 0.31
C TYR A 59 4.60 -15.62 -1.10
N TYR A 60 5.59 -14.81 -1.53
CA TYR A 60 5.58 -14.21 -2.85
C TYR A 60 5.59 -15.27 -3.97
N ASP A 61 6.41 -16.31 -3.84
CA ASP A 61 6.50 -17.40 -4.81
C ASP A 61 5.21 -18.24 -4.85
N GLU A 62 4.62 -18.55 -3.69
CA GLU A 62 3.35 -19.29 -3.60
C GLU A 62 2.19 -18.54 -4.26
N TRP A 63 2.09 -17.23 -4.01
CA TRP A 63 0.97 -16.41 -4.48
C TRP A 63 1.15 -15.87 -5.90
N TYR A 64 2.38 -15.58 -6.31
CA TYR A 64 2.68 -14.91 -7.57
C TYR A 64 3.59 -15.69 -8.52
N GLY A 65 4.37 -16.67 -8.05
CA GLY A 65 5.36 -17.37 -8.87
C GLY A 65 4.75 -18.03 -10.12
N LYS A 66 3.64 -18.75 -9.98
CA LYS A 66 2.91 -19.34 -11.13
C LYS A 66 2.27 -18.31 -12.06
N ARG A 67 1.99 -17.10 -11.55
CA ARG A 67 1.28 -16.02 -12.24
C ARG A 67 2.22 -15.10 -13.04
N LEU A 68 3.50 -15.09 -12.68
CA LEU A 68 4.56 -14.32 -13.33
C LEU A 68 5.39 -15.14 -14.33
N ALA A 69 5.33 -16.47 -14.24
CA ALA A 69 6.02 -17.40 -15.16
C ALA A 69 5.27 -17.65 -16.49
N SER A 70 4.11 -17.01 -16.69
CA SER A 70 3.26 -17.07 -17.88
C SER A 70 3.19 -15.72 -18.58
#